data_AF-A0A261CHB5-F1
#
_entry.id   AF-A0A261CHB5-F1
#
_cell.length_a   1.000
_cell.length_b   1.000
_cell.length_c   1.000
_cell.angle_alpha   90.00
_cell.angle_beta   90.00
_cell.angle_gamma   90.00
#
_symmetry.space_group_name_H-M   'P 1'
#
loop_
_entity.id
_entity.type
_entity.pdbx_description
1 polymer ?
#
loop_
_entity_poly.entity_id
_entity_poly.type
_entity_poly.pdbx_seq_one_letter_code
_entity_poly.pdbx_strand_id
1 'polypeptide(L)'
;MTRIVRLTYSFYILQGVFIIFVTFRCPPHYASYLYAGCYITLNILTSFSAFLYLPVYLSIRKLLHLASAQLNQPQRYVLWQLIVLVIEKTAYNQLIYFTFNLSIHQIAGICKAVDCFLIPWIIQLTYLGCNRRNLHTLFSMFKFSSLAKCGNSRVGQIQSIG
;
A
#
# COMPACT_ATOMS: atom_id res chain seq x y z
N MET A 1 9.42 7.84 19.78
CA MET A 1 8.80 7.60 18.45
C MET A 1 7.77 8.65 18.04
N THR A 2 6.81 9.04 18.89
CA THR A 2 5.72 9.99 18.52
C THR A 2 6.15 11.40 18.11
N ARG A 3 7.32 11.89 18.55
CA ARG A 3 7.88 13.18 18.09
C ARG A 3 8.47 13.09 16.68
N ILE A 4 9.23 12.03 16.40
CA ILE A 4 9.84 11.77 15.09
C ILE A 4 8.75 11.61 14.04
N VAL A 5 7.74 10.79 14.32
CA VAL A 5 6.60 10.58 13.40
C VAL A 5 5.90 11.89 13.07
N ARG A 6 5.62 12.74 14.06
CA ARG A 6 5.01 14.06 13.83
C ARG A 6 5.87 14.96 12.94
N LEU A 7 7.18 15.01 13.19
CA LEU A 7 8.10 15.79 12.35
C LEU A 7 8.11 15.28 10.91
N THR A 8 8.11 13.96 10.71
CA THR A 8 8.06 13.37 9.37
C THR A 8 6.77 13.75 8.66
N TYR A 9 5.60 13.59 9.29
CA TYR A 9 4.32 13.97 8.68
C TYR A 9 4.21 15.47 8.38
N SER A 10 4.66 16.33 9.31
CA SER A 10 4.68 17.78 9.09
C SER A 10 5.57 18.16 7.90
N PHE A 11 6.74 17.53 7.76
CA PHE A 11 7.63 17.73 6.62
C PHE A 11 6.96 17.33 5.30
N TYR A 12 6.29 16.18 5.25
CA TYR A 12 5.55 15.72 4.08
C TYR A 12 4.44 16.70 3.66
N ILE A 13 3.64 17.20 4.61
CA ILE A 13 2.57 18.15 4.33
C ILE A 13 3.15 19.46 3.79
N LEU A 14 4.20 19.99 4.44
CA LEU A 14 4.84 21.23 4.04
C LEU A 14 5.44 21.13 2.63
N GLN A 15 6.08 20.01 2.32
CA GLN A 15 6.61 19.74 0.98
C GLN A 15 5.50 19.65 -0.07
N GLY A 16 4.35 19.04 0.26
CA GLY A 16 3.18 18.98 -0.61
C GLY A 16 2.61 20.37 -0.93
N VAL A 17 2.43 21.20 0.10
CA VAL A 17 1.98 22.60 -0.05
C VAL A 17 2.96 23.41 -0.87
N PHE A 18 4.27 23.25 -0.64
CA PHE A 18 5.31 23.93 -1.40
C PHE A 18 5.28 23.56 -2.89
N ILE A 19 5.12 22.28 -3.23
CA ILE A 19 4.99 21.81 -4.62
C ILE A 19 3.76 22.44 -5.28
N ILE A 20 2.60 22.40 -4.61
CA ILE A 20 1.36 22.97 -5.14
C ILE A 20 1.54 24.47 -5.40
N PHE A 21 2.11 25.20 -4.43
CA PHE A 21 2.38 26.64 -4.56
C PHE A 21 3.28 26.95 -5.76
N VAL A 22 4.37 26.20 -5.94
CA VAL A 22 5.29 26.37 -7.08
C VAL A 22 4.60 26.05 -8.40
N THR A 23 3.81 24.98 -8.48
CA THR A 23 3.07 24.62 -9.71
C THR A 23 2.09 25.72 -10.13
N PHE A 24 1.46 26.42 -9.19
CA PHE A 24 0.56 27.53 -9.49
C PHE A 24 1.27 28.84 -9.87
N ARG A 25 2.54 29.03 -9.46
CA ARG A 25 3.26 30.32 -9.60
C ARG A 25 4.40 30.31 -10.62
N CYS A 26 4.97 29.15 -10.94
CA CYS A 26 6.15 29.04 -11.80
C CYS A 26 5.85 28.37 -13.15
N PRO A 27 6.68 28.62 -14.17
CA PRO A 27 6.60 27.91 -15.44
C PRO A 27 6.75 26.39 -15.26
N PRO A 28 6.12 25.57 -16.11
CA PRO A 28 6.05 24.11 -15.95
C PRO A 28 7.42 23.42 -15.94
N HIS A 29 8.41 24.00 -16.64
CA HIS A 29 9.77 23.49 -16.64
C HIS A 29 10.43 23.56 -15.25
N TYR A 30 10.36 24.69 -14.54
CA TYR A 30 10.95 24.80 -13.19
C TYR A 30 10.21 23.93 -12.18
N ALA A 31 8.89 23.83 -12.31
CA ALA A 31 8.06 22.97 -11.46
C ALA A 31 8.47 21.49 -11.59
N SER A 32 8.78 21.01 -12.80
CA SER A 32 9.17 19.61 -13.01
C SER A 32 10.55 19.28 -12.41
N TYR A 33 11.51 20.22 -12.47
CA TYR A 33 12.81 20.08 -11.80
C TYR A 33 12.69 19.99 -10.27
N LEU A 34 11.95 20.92 -9.67
CA LEU A 34 11.68 20.91 -8.23
C LEU A 34 10.90 19.67 -7.79
N TYR A 35 9.95 19.21 -8.61
CA TYR A 35 9.17 18.02 -8.35
C TYR A 35 10.03 16.75 -8.29
N ALA A 36 10.97 16.59 -9.22
CA ALA A 36 11.89 15.45 -9.21
C ALA A 36 12.87 15.50 -8.04
N GLY A 37 13.40 16.69 -7.71
CA GLY A 37 14.24 16.86 -6.53
C GLY A 37 13.51 16.43 -5.25
N CYS A 38 12.25 16.87 -5.10
CA CYS A 38 11.40 16.45 -3.99
C CYS A 38 11.20 14.93 -3.94
N TYR A 39 10.93 14.30 -5.09
CA TYR A 39 10.76 12.85 -5.19
C TYR A 39 12.02 12.06 -4.77
N ILE A 40 13.20 12.52 -5.19
CA ILE A 40 14.48 11.89 -4.82
C ILE A 40 14.69 12.01 -3.30
N THR A 41 14.50 13.19 -2.71
CA THR A 41 14.62 13.39 -1.26
C THR A 41 13.67 12.47 -0.48
N LEU A 42 12.43 12.32 -0.95
CA LEU A 42 11.44 11.43 -0.33
C LEU A 42 11.82 9.95 -0.42
N ASN A 43 12.40 9.51 -1.53
CA ASN A 43 12.89 8.13 -1.66
C ASN A 43 14.06 7.83 -0.73
N ILE A 44 15.01 8.76 -0.59
CA ILE A 44 16.12 8.62 0.35
C ILE A 44 15.58 8.53 1.78
N LEU A 45 14.66 9.43 2.16
CA LEU A 45 14.03 9.43 3.47
C LEU A 45 13.25 8.13 3.73
N THR A 46 12.54 7.61 2.72
CA THR A 46 11.77 6.37 2.80
C THR A 46 12.70 5.16 2.97
N SER A 47 13.80 5.13 2.23
CA SER A 47 14.84 4.10 2.37
C SER A 47 15.45 4.11 3.77
N PHE A 48 15.73 5.32 4.30
CA PHE A 48 16.19 5.46 5.68
C PHE A 48 15.14 4.98 6.69
N SER A 49 13.87 5.31 6.46
CA SER A 49 12.76 4.84 7.29
C SER A 49 12.59 3.32 7.25
N ALA A 50 12.92 2.64 6.15
CA ALA A 50 12.84 1.18 6.05
C ALA A 50 13.76 0.49 7.08
N PHE A 51 14.93 1.05 7.37
CA PHE A 51 15.80 0.53 8.44
C PHE A 51 15.16 0.64 9.82
N LEU A 52 14.36 1.69 10.05
CA LEU A 52 13.61 1.89 11.30
C LEU A 52 12.40 0.94 11.42
N TYR A 53 12.00 0.22 10.38
CA TYR A 53 10.97 -0.82 10.48
C TYR A 53 11.49 -2.11 11.11
N LEU A 54 12.80 -2.37 11.07
CA LEU A 54 13.40 -3.53 11.72
C LEU A 54 13.16 -3.55 13.24
N PRO A 55 13.40 -2.46 14.01
CA PRO A 55 13.07 -2.42 15.43
C PRO A 55 11.57 -2.41 15.72
N VAL A 56 10.73 -1.94 14.79
CA VAL A 56 9.26 -2.06 14.89
C VAL A 56 8.84 -3.53 14.83
N TYR A 57 9.39 -4.29 13.89
CA TYR A 57 9.15 -5.72 13.78
C TYR A 57 9.57 -6.49 15.05
N LEU A 58 10.75 -6.17 15.60
CA LEU A 58 11.23 -6.76 16.86
C LEU A 58 10.32 -6.39 18.05
N SER A 59 9.79 -5.17 18.09
CA SER A 59 8.83 -4.74 19.10
C SER A 59 7.51 -5.51 19.02
N ILE A 60 6.99 -5.73 17.80
CA ILE A 60 5.75 -6.50 17.58
C ILE A 60 5.93 -7.97 17.99
N ARG A 61 7.12 -8.56 17.75
CA ARG A 61 7.42 -9.93 18.19
C ARG A 61 7.27 -10.11 19.70
N LYS A 62 7.59 -9.10 20.52
CA LYS A 62 7.45 -9.18 21.99
C LYS A 62 5.98 -9.23 22.43
N LEU A 63 5.06 -8.73 21.60
CA LEU A 63 3.62 -8.67 21.85
C LEU A 63 2.86 -9.92 21.34
N LEU A 64 3.55 -10.91 20.77
CA LEU A 64 2.96 -12.16 20.27
C LEU A 64 2.26 -13.00 21.35
N HIS A 65 2.58 -12.78 22.62
CA HIS A 65 2.01 -13.56 23.72
C HIS A 65 0.53 -13.23 23.98
N LEU A 66 0.02 -12.10 23.48
CA LEU A 66 -1.39 -11.74 23.64
C LEU A 66 -2.28 -12.55 22.69
N ALA A 67 -3.41 -13.06 23.20
CA ALA A 67 -4.38 -13.84 22.44
C ALA A 67 -4.87 -13.12 21.15
N SER A 68 -5.02 -11.79 21.20
CA SER A 68 -5.38 -10.96 20.05
C SER A 68 -4.29 -10.91 18.97
N ALA A 69 -3.01 -10.98 19.37
CA ALA A 69 -1.87 -11.01 18.46
C ALA A 69 -1.70 -12.39 17.80
N GLN A 70 -2.06 -13.47 18.51
CA GLN A 70 -2.09 -14.83 17.94
C GLN A 70 -3.21 -15.00 16.90
N LEU A 71 -4.38 -14.40 17.15
CA LEU A 71 -5.53 -14.48 16.26
C LEU A 71 -5.32 -13.67 14.97
N ASN A 72 -4.80 -12.45 15.07
CA ASN A 72 -4.72 -11.51 13.94
C ASN A 72 -3.34 -11.44 13.26
N GLN A 73 -2.30 -12.04 13.86
CA GLN A 73 -0.93 -12.10 13.35
C GLN A 73 -0.42 -10.78 12.71
N PRO A 74 -0.54 -9.62 13.41
CA PRO A 74 -0.20 -8.30 12.86
C PRO A 74 1.26 -8.21 12.39
N GLN A 75 2.13 -9.05 12.97
CA GLN A 75 3.53 -9.17 12.59
C GLN A 75 3.73 -9.60 11.13
N ARG A 76 2.91 -10.55 10.63
CA ARG A 76 3.01 -11.02 9.24
C ARG A 76 2.58 -9.93 8.28
N TYR A 77 1.51 -9.20 8.62
CA TYR A 77 1.01 -8.08 7.84
C TYR A 77 2.10 -7.00 7.65
N VAL A 78 2.69 -6.53 8.75
CA VAL A 78 3.74 -5.50 8.72
C VAL A 78 4.98 -5.98 7.97
N LEU A 79 5.37 -7.25 8.13
CA LEU A 79 6.54 -7.80 7.44
C LEU A 79 6.32 -7.95 5.94
N TRP A 80 5.17 -8.46 5.50
CA TRP A 80 4.85 -8.55 4.07
C TRP A 80 4.77 -7.17 3.43
N GLN A 81 4.13 -6.21 4.10
CA GLN A 81 4.05 -4.83 3.60
C GLN A 81 5.45 -4.20 3.50
N LEU A 82 6.35 -4.47 4.44
CA LEU A 82 7.74 -4.01 4.40
C LEU A 82 8.52 -4.62 3.23
N ILE A 83 8.41 -5.94 3.04
CA ILE A 83 9.11 -6.64 1.94
C ILE A 83 8.67 -6.07 0.59
N VAL A 84 7.37 -5.93 0.38
CA VAL A 84 6.84 -5.40 -0.88
C VAL A 84 7.29 -3.95 -1.10
N LEU A 85 7.27 -3.11 -0.05
CA LEU A 85 7.72 -1.71 -0.13
C LEU A 85 9.21 -1.59 -0.47
N VAL A 86 10.07 -2.44 0.11
CA VAL A 86 11.50 -2.44 -0.20
C VAL A 86 11.75 -2.88 -1.65
N ILE A 87 11.07 -3.93 -2.10
CA ILE A 87 11.19 -4.43 -3.48
C ILE A 87 10.73 -3.37 -4.49
N GLU A 88 9.58 -2.74 -4.25
CA GLU A 88 9.09 -1.65 -5.11
C GLU A 88 10.08 -0.49 -5.16
N LYS A 89 10.51 0.04 -4.00
CA LYS A 89 11.38 1.21 -3.96
C LYS A 89 12.76 0.97 -4.58
N THR A 90 13.32 -0.24 -4.45
CA THR A 90 14.67 -0.55 -4.94
C THR A 90 14.65 -1.11 -6.37
N ALA A 91 13.95 -2.22 -6.62
CA ALA A 91 14.02 -2.92 -7.89
C ALA A 91 13.21 -2.24 -9.02
N TYR A 92 12.01 -1.75 -8.71
CA TYR A 92 11.12 -1.19 -9.74
C TYR A 92 11.61 0.16 -10.27
N ASN A 93 12.05 1.05 -9.37
CA ASN A 93 12.62 2.35 -9.76
C ASN A 93 13.88 2.21 -10.62
N GLN A 94 14.76 1.26 -10.29
CA GLN A 94 15.97 0.98 -11.06
C GLN A 94 15.65 0.39 -12.44
N LEU A 95 14.66 -0.51 -12.51
CA LEU A 95 14.22 -1.10 -13.76
C LEU A 95 13.65 -0.04 -14.73
N ILE A 96 12.77 0.85 -14.24
CA ILE A 96 12.22 1.94 -15.07
C ILE A 96 13.34 2.82 -15.62
N TYR A 97 14.30 3.19 -14.77
CA TYR A 97 15.42 4.04 -15.16
C TYR A 97 16.28 3.40 -16.26
N PHE A 98 16.54 2.10 -16.17
CA PHE A 98 17.39 1.40 -17.14
C PHE A 98 16.66 1.06 -18.45
N THR A 99 15.36 0.76 -18.38
CA THR A 99 14.57 0.35 -19.57
C THR A 99 14.09 1.53 -20.40
N PHE A 100 13.72 2.64 -19.76
CA PHE A 100 13.16 3.79 -20.45
C PHE A 100 14.18 4.94 -20.39
N ASN A 101 14.77 5.30 -21.53
CA ASN A 101 15.65 6.47 -21.71
C ASN A 101 14.88 7.79 -21.52
N LEU A 102 14.25 7.96 -20.37
CA LEU A 102 13.40 9.09 -20.01
C LEU A 102 14.18 10.08 -19.14
N SER A 103 13.75 11.34 -19.17
CA SER A 103 14.28 12.34 -18.25
C SER A 103 13.89 12.00 -16.80
N ILE A 104 14.74 12.40 -15.85
CA ILE A 104 14.54 12.11 -14.42
C ILE A 104 13.20 12.64 -13.88
N HIS A 105 12.69 13.74 -14.46
CA HIS A 105 11.40 14.33 -14.11
C HIS A 105 10.21 13.48 -14.56
N GLN A 106 10.30 12.89 -15.75
CA GLN A 106 9.27 12.00 -16.27
C GLN A 106 9.23 10.69 -15.48
N ILE A 107 10.41 10.13 -15.16
CA ILE A 107 10.52 8.93 -14.31
C ILE A 107 9.92 9.20 -12.93
N ALA A 108 10.29 10.31 -12.29
CA ALA A 108 9.74 10.69 -10.98
C ALA A 108 8.21 10.87 -11.00
N GLY A 109 7.67 11.42 -12.10
CA GLY A 109 6.23 11.53 -12.31
C GLY A 109 5.53 10.17 -12.40
N ILE A 110 6.05 9.27 -13.22
CA ILE A 110 5.48 7.93 -13.44
C ILE A 110 5.54 7.10 -12.16
N CYS A 111 6.70 7.01 -11.52
CA CYS A 111 6.86 6.21 -10.29
C CYS A 111 5.92 6.69 -9.18
N LYS A 112 5.76 8.01 -9.02
CA LYS A 112 4.84 8.55 -8.01
C LYS A 112 3.37 8.26 -8.33
N ALA A 113 2.98 8.28 -9.60
CA ALA A 113 1.63 7.87 -10.00
C ALA A 113 1.40 6.39 -9.68
N VAL A 114 2.38 5.52 -10.00
CA VAL A 114 2.34 4.10 -9.66
C VAL A 114 2.22 3.91 -8.15
N ASP A 115 3.03 4.62 -7.34
CA ASP A 115 2.96 4.57 -5.88
C ASP A 115 1.56 4.88 -5.33
N CYS A 116 0.91 5.91 -5.86
CA CYS A 116 -0.44 6.30 -5.44
C CYS A 116 -1.46 5.17 -5.64
N PHE A 117 -1.30 4.34 -6.67
CA PHE A 117 -2.18 3.20 -6.92
C PHE A 117 -1.72 1.93 -6.18
N LEU A 118 -0.41 1.67 -6.19
CA LEU A 118 0.18 0.44 -5.67
C LEU A 118 0.07 0.36 -4.14
N ILE A 119 0.27 1.47 -3.43
CA ILE A 119 0.27 1.48 -1.95
C ILE A 119 -1.11 1.05 -1.39
N PRO A 120 -2.25 1.65 -1.78
CA PRO A 120 -3.57 1.17 -1.34
C PRO A 120 -3.82 -0.30 -1.70
N TRP A 121 -3.36 -0.71 -2.87
CA TRP A 121 -3.51 -2.09 -3.35
C TRP A 121 -2.73 -3.08 -2.49
N ILE A 122 -1.46 -2.79 -2.19
CA ILE A 122 -0.60 -3.62 -1.35
C ILE A 122 -1.20 -3.73 0.04
N ILE A 123 -1.66 -2.62 0.63
CA ILE A 123 -2.33 -2.60 1.93
C ILE A 123 -3.53 -3.55 1.94
N GLN A 124 -4.41 -3.44 0.94
CA GLN A 124 -5.60 -4.28 0.82
C GLN A 124 -5.25 -5.76 0.61
N LEU A 125 -4.30 -6.05 -0.28
CA LEU A 125 -3.87 -7.42 -0.58
C LEU A 125 -3.16 -8.10 0.59
N THR A 126 -2.27 -7.39 1.27
CA THR A 126 -1.60 -7.92 2.47
C THR A 126 -2.58 -8.10 3.62
N TYR A 127 -3.56 -7.20 3.75
CA TYR A 127 -4.62 -7.32 4.76
C TYR A 127 -5.50 -8.55 4.48
N LEU A 128 -5.99 -8.70 3.26
CA LEU A 128 -6.80 -9.85 2.84
C LEU A 128 -6.02 -11.17 2.97
N GLY A 129 -4.77 -11.22 2.50
CA GLY A 129 -3.92 -12.40 2.56
C GLY A 129 -3.62 -12.86 3.99
N CYS A 130 -3.46 -11.92 4.92
CA CYS A 130 -3.24 -12.23 6.33
C CYS A 130 -4.55 -12.55 7.07
N ASN A 131 -5.69 -12.00 6.65
CA ASN A 131 -7.02 -12.33 7.19
C ASN A 131 -7.60 -13.59 6.52
N ARG A 132 -6.88 -14.70 6.66
CA ARG A 132 -7.17 -15.98 6.00
C ARG A 132 -8.60 -16.48 6.25
N ARG A 133 -9.17 -16.18 7.44
CA ARG A 133 -10.55 -16.54 7.80
C ARG A 133 -11.56 -15.77 6.95
N ASN A 134 -11.42 -14.45 6.84
CA ASN A 134 -12.30 -13.64 5.99
C ASN A 134 -12.09 -13.95 4.50
N LEU A 135 -10.86 -14.25 4.11
CA LEU A 135 -10.54 -14.64 2.74
C LEU A 135 -11.17 -16.00 2.39
N HIS A 136 -11.15 -16.98 3.29
CA HIS A 136 -11.87 -18.25 3.11
C HIS A 136 -13.38 -18.04 3.00
N THR A 137 -13.96 -17.17 3.82
CA THR A 137 -15.39 -16.79 3.73
C THR A 137 -15.69 -16.13 2.37
N LEU A 138 -14.84 -15.20 1.94
CA LEU A 138 -14.99 -14.48 0.67
C LEU A 138 -14.87 -15.44 -0.53
N PHE A 139 -13.87 -16.31 -0.56
CA PHE A 139 -13.76 -17.35 -1.59
C PHE A 139 -14.91 -18.36 -1.53
N SER A 140 -15.45 -18.69 -0.35
CA SER A 140 -16.64 -19.54 -0.23
C SER A 140 -17.91 -18.89 -0.79
N MET A 141 -18.02 -17.55 -0.72
CA MET A 141 -19.09 -16.79 -1.37
C MET A 141 -18.92 -16.78 -2.90
N PHE A 142 -17.68 -16.61 -3.41
CA PHE A 142 -17.42 -16.67 -4.85
C PHE A 142 -17.55 -18.07 -5.44
N LYS A 143 -17.28 -19.13 -4.65
CA LYS A 143 -17.45 -20.54 -5.06
C LYS A 143 -18.93 -20.97 -5.05
N PHE A 144 -19.83 -20.10 -4.63
CA PHE A 144 -21.26 -20.36 -4.55
C PHE A 144 -21.97 -20.08 -5.89
N SER A 145 -21.45 -20.66 -6.98
CA SER A 145 -22.23 -20.90 -8.21
C SER A 145 -23.38 -21.91 -7.99
N SER A 146 -23.60 -22.37 -6.75
CA SER A 146 -24.77 -23.14 -6.32
C SER A 146 -25.86 -22.28 -5.64
N LEU A 147 -25.73 -20.95 -5.52
CA LEU A 147 -26.73 -20.10 -4.85
C LEU A 147 -27.99 -19.98 -5.73
N ALA A 148 -27.83 -20.25 -7.04
CA ALA A 148 -28.93 -20.44 -7.98
C ALA A 148 -29.80 -21.68 -7.67
N LYS A 149 -29.30 -22.68 -6.92
CA LYS A 149 -30.10 -23.86 -6.53
C LYS A 149 -31.00 -23.62 -5.31
N CYS A 150 -30.66 -22.67 -4.42
CA CYS A 150 -31.47 -22.38 -3.23
C CYS A 150 -32.70 -21.51 -3.54
N GLY A 151 -32.69 -20.76 -4.65
CA GLY A 151 -33.89 -20.10 -5.18
C GLY A 151 -34.91 -21.10 -5.75
N ASN A 152 -34.44 -22.21 -6.33
CA ASN A 152 -35.31 -23.17 -7.00
C ASN A 152 -36.04 -24.14 -6.05
N SER A 153 -35.52 -24.36 -4.84
CA SER A 153 -36.21 -25.18 -3.82
C SER A 153 -37.38 -24.46 -3.13
N ARG A 154 -37.44 -23.12 -3.18
CA ARG A 154 -38.62 -22.37 -2.67
C ARG A 154 -39.75 -22.24 -3.69
N VAL A 155 -39.47 -22.37 -4.99
CA VAL A 155 -40.51 -22.34 -6.04
C VAL A 155 -41.21 -23.71 -6.16
N GLY A 156 -40.49 -24.83 -5.93
CA GLY A 156 -41.08 -26.17 -5.97
C GLY A 156 -42.06 -26.50 -4.85
N GLN A 157 -42.00 -25.82 -3.69
CA GLN A 157 -42.98 -26.00 -2.61
C GLN A 157 -44.24 -25.15 -2.74
N ILE A 158 -44.24 -24.15 -3.65
CA ILE A 158 -45.43 -23.32 -3.91
C ILE A 158 -46.31 -23.99 -4.99
N GLN A 159 -45.74 -24.80 -5.88
CA GLN A 159 -46.50 -25.53 -6.91
C GLN A 159 -47.12 -26.87 -6.45
N SER A 160 -46.84 -27.36 -5.23
CA SER A 160 -47.49 -28.58 -4.69
C SER A 160 -48.65 -28.28 -3.73
N ILE A 161 -49.13 -27.04 -3.69
CA ILE A 161 -50.29 -26.59 -2.88
C ILE A 161 -51.41 -26.06 -3.80
N GLY A 162 -51.29 -26.24 -5.12
CA GLY A 162 -52.33 -25.91 -6.12
C GLY A 162 -53.09 -27.14 -6.57
#